data_AF-A0A932JEF7-F1
#
_entry.id   AF-A0A932JEF7-F1
#
_cell.length_a   1.000
_cell.length_b   1.000
_cell.length_c   1.000
_cell.angle_alpha   90.00
_cell.angle_beta   90.00
_cell.angle_gamma   90.00
#
_symmetry.space_group_name_H-M   'P 1'
#
loop_
_entity.id
_entity.type
_entity.pdbx_description
1 polymer ?
#
loop_
_entity_poly.entity_id
_entity_poly.type
_entity_poly.pdbx_seq_one_letter_code
_entity_poly.pdbx_strand_id
1 'polypeptide(L)'
;MKKYIFIILLALTSSITIKAQCVVDTTIKTKGIYPRILPQAKEDSAYDQTIQFKMPKDTQSILGLITYDSITITNITNIPKGINYICNT
;
A
#
# COMPACT_ATOMS: atom_id res chain seq x y z
N MET A 1 -17.34 35.59 23.15
CA MET A 1 -16.20 34.64 23.20
C MET A 1 -16.61 33.20 22.86
N LYS A 2 -17.70 32.64 23.42
CA LYS A 2 -18.18 31.27 23.12
C LYS A 2 -18.53 30.98 21.65
N LYS A 3 -18.97 31.99 20.87
CA LYS A 3 -19.33 31.82 19.44
C LYS A 3 -18.14 31.50 18.53
N TYR A 4 -16.94 31.96 18.90
CA TYR A 4 -15.73 31.69 18.12
C TYR A 4 -15.08 30.34 18.47
N ILE A 5 -15.40 29.77 19.64
CA ILE A 5 -14.93 28.42 20.04
C ILE A 5 -15.42 27.35 19.08
N PHE A 6 -16.69 27.41 18.66
CA PHE A 6 -17.23 26.45 17.69
C PHE A 6 -16.59 26.58 16.31
N ILE A 7 -16.22 27.79 15.89
CA ILE A 7 -15.59 28.04 14.59
C ILE A 7 -14.14 27.51 14.59
N ILE A 8 -13.41 27.69 15.70
CA ILE A 8 -12.05 27.16 15.87
C ILE A 8 -12.06 25.63 15.90
N LEU A 9 -13.04 25.01 16.58
CA LEU A 9 -13.16 23.55 16.64
C LEU A 9 -13.47 22.93 15.27
N LEU A 10 -14.32 23.59 14.46
CA LEU A 10 -14.65 23.15 13.10
C LEU A 10 -13.49 23.36 12.10
N ALA A 11 -12.66 24.38 12.32
CA ALA A 11 -11.46 24.60 11.51
C ALA A 11 -10.36 23.56 11.75
N LEU A 12 -10.31 22.93 12.94
CA LEU A 12 -9.36 21.86 13.25
C LEU A 12 -9.67 20.51 12.56
N THR A 13 -10.91 20.29 12.11
CA THR A 13 -11.34 18.99 11.56
C THR A 13 -11.18 18.86 10.03
N SER A 14 -10.74 19.90 9.34
CA SER A 14 -10.81 20.01 7.87
C SER A 14 -9.64 19.37 7.10
N SER A 15 -8.68 18.71 7.76
CA SER A 15 -7.47 18.18 7.10
C SER A 15 -7.45 16.66 6.92
N ILE A 16 -8.61 15.99 6.90
CA ILE A 16 -8.68 14.54 6.68
C ILE A 16 -8.54 14.26 5.18
N THR A 17 -7.30 14.12 4.69
CA THR A 17 -7.04 13.54 3.37
C THR A 17 -7.32 12.05 3.44
N ILE A 18 -8.50 11.64 2.96
CA ILE A 18 -8.83 10.23 2.74
C ILE A 18 -8.04 9.80 1.49
N LYS A 19 -6.82 9.28 1.67
CA LYS A 19 -6.14 8.58 0.58
C LYS A 19 -6.84 7.25 0.34
N ALA A 20 -7.18 6.96 -0.91
CA ALA A 20 -7.51 5.59 -1.30
C ALA A 20 -6.30 4.72 -0.97
N GLN A 21 -6.53 3.69 -0.16
CA GLN A 21 -5.49 2.79 0.27
C GLN A 21 -5.04 1.99 -0.95
N CYS A 22 -3.76 2.06 -1.30
CA CYS A 22 -3.15 1.22 -2.34
C CYS A 22 -3.76 1.39 -3.75
N VAL A 23 -3.50 2.51 -4.42
CA VAL A 23 -3.75 2.63 -5.88
C VAL A 23 -2.71 1.79 -6.62
N VAL A 24 -3.16 0.76 -7.36
CA VAL A 24 -2.28 -0.08 -8.17
C VAL A 24 -1.73 0.74 -9.34
N ASP A 25 -0.41 0.82 -9.45
CA ASP A 25 0.24 1.41 -10.62
C ASP A 25 0.18 0.44 -11.82
N THR A 26 -0.65 0.78 -12.81
CA THR A 26 -0.85 0.00 -14.03
C THR A 26 0.25 0.21 -15.08
N THR A 27 1.16 1.16 -14.87
CA THR A 27 2.29 1.41 -15.78
C THR A 27 3.39 0.36 -15.66
N ILE A 28 3.37 -0.46 -14.59
CA ILE A 28 4.34 -1.53 -14.36
C ILE A 28 4.11 -2.70 -15.33
N LYS A 29 5.05 -2.87 -16.27
CA LYS A 29 4.98 -3.91 -17.31
C LYS A 29 5.82 -5.15 -17.00
N THR A 30 6.88 -5.00 -16.23
CA THR A 30 7.81 -6.09 -15.94
C THR A 30 7.37 -6.86 -14.69
N LYS A 31 7.59 -8.17 -14.69
CA LYS A 31 7.31 -9.00 -13.52
C LYS A 31 8.20 -8.61 -12.34
N GLY A 32 7.66 -8.58 -11.13
CA GLY A 32 8.41 -8.29 -9.92
C GLY A 32 7.61 -7.63 -8.81
N ILE A 33 8.35 -7.16 -7.80
CA ILE A 33 7.85 -6.44 -6.63
C ILE A 33 8.29 -4.99 -6.75
N TYR A 34 7.37 -4.06 -6.51
CA TYR A 34 7.59 -2.63 -6.70
C TYR A 34 7.11 -1.82 -5.49
N PRO A 35 7.88 -0.82 -5.03
CA PRO A 35 9.26 -0.55 -5.47
C PRO A 35 10.21 -1.68 -5.00
N ARG A 36 11.29 -1.91 -5.77
CA ARG A 36 12.28 -2.97 -5.44
C ARG A 36 13.04 -2.69 -4.15
N ILE A 37 13.27 -1.41 -3.88
CA ILE A 37 13.92 -0.92 -2.66
C ILE A 37 12.89 0.00 -2.00
N LEU A 38 12.57 -0.30 -0.74
CA LEU A 38 11.67 0.54 0.04
C LEU A 38 12.41 1.82 0.45
N PRO A 39 11.76 2.99 0.34
CA PRO A 39 12.33 4.22 0.87
C PRO A 39 12.54 4.09 2.38
N GLN A 40 13.60 4.72 2.89
CA GLN A 40 13.88 4.73 4.32
C GLN A 40 12.82 5.54 5.06
N ALA A 41 12.27 4.96 6.13
CA ALA A 41 11.50 5.71 7.11
C ALA A 41 12.44 6.67 7.85
N LYS A 42 11.94 7.88 8.15
CA LYS A 42 12.65 8.88 8.95
C LYS A 42 12.01 8.98 10.32
N GLU A 43 12.82 9.26 11.34
CA GLU A 43 12.34 9.53 12.69
C GLU A 43 11.34 10.71 12.68
N ASP A 44 10.36 10.65 13.58
CA ASP A 44 9.28 11.63 13.74
C ASP A 44 8.46 11.95 12.48
N SER A 45 8.52 11.08 11.47
CA SER A 45 7.79 11.26 10.21
C SER A 45 6.81 10.11 9.98
N ALA A 46 5.57 10.45 9.63
CA ALA A 46 4.59 9.46 9.19
C ALA A 46 5.12 8.73 7.94
N TYR A 47 5.06 7.40 7.96
CA TYR A 47 5.51 6.55 6.86
C TYR A 47 4.33 5.80 6.26
N ASP A 48 4.17 5.92 4.94
CA ASP A 48 3.14 5.24 4.14
C ASP A 48 3.77 4.80 2.83
N GLN A 49 3.63 3.51 2.49
CA GLN A 49 4.23 2.93 1.30
C GLN A 49 3.33 1.83 0.71
N THR A 50 2.97 2.01 -0.56
CA THR A 50 2.32 0.96 -1.35
C THR A 50 3.38 0.01 -1.91
N ILE A 51 3.19 -1.28 -1.68
CA ILE A 51 3.95 -2.35 -2.33
C ILE A 51 3.02 -3.07 -3.29
N GLN A 52 3.46 -3.29 -4.52
CA GLN A 52 2.67 -3.97 -5.55
C GLN A 52 3.45 -5.09 -6.22
N PHE A 53 2.72 -6.12 -6.62
CA PHE A 53 3.26 -7.34 -7.22
C PHE A 53 2.75 -7.46 -8.66
N LYS A 54 3.66 -7.57 -9.63
CA LYS A 54 3.32 -7.92 -11.01
C LYS A 54 3.79 -9.34 -11.28
N MET A 55 2.85 -10.27 -11.37
CA MET A 55 3.14 -11.64 -11.78
C MET A 55 2.61 -11.88 -13.20
N PRO A 56 3.35 -12.59 -14.07
CA PRO A 56 2.84 -12.98 -15.37
C PRO A 56 1.72 -14.01 -15.19
N LYS A 57 0.71 -13.93 -16.06
CA LYS A 57 -0.43 -14.85 -16.04
C LYS A 57 -0.02 -16.30 -16.30
N ASP A 58 1.03 -16.48 -17.09
CA ASP A 58 1.47 -17.77 -17.60
C ASP A 58 2.94 -18.01 -17.26
N THR A 59 3.24 -19.12 -16.58
CA THR A 59 4.60 -19.62 -16.42
C THR A 59 4.77 -20.87 -17.28
N GLN A 60 5.84 -20.92 -18.08
CA GLN A 60 6.21 -22.14 -18.80
C GLN A 60 6.78 -23.15 -17.81
N SER A 61 6.10 -24.30 -17.70
CA SER A 61 6.57 -25.49 -16.99
C SER A 61 7.06 -26.52 -18.00
N ILE A 62 7.84 -27.50 -17.54
CA ILE A 62 8.24 -28.66 -18.32
C ILE A 62 7.04 -29.51 -18.81
N LEU A 63 5.86 -29.28 -18.20
CA LEU A 63 4.58 -29.92 -18.52
C LEU A 63 3.62 -29.04 -19.35
N GLY A 64 4.02 -27.83 -19.76
CA GLY A 64 3.19 -26.90 -20.53
C GLY A 64 2.94 -25.55 -19.82
N LEU A 65 1.99 -24.76 -20.33
CA LEU A 65 1.60 -23.48 -19.73
C LEU A 65 0.80 -23.73 -18.45
N ILE A 66 1.31 -23.22 -17.33
CA ILE A 66 0.58 -23.20 -16.06
C ILE A 66 -0.06 -21.82 -15.93
N THR A 67 -1.40 -21.79 -15.90
CA THR A 67 -2.20 -20.60 -15.63
C THR A 67 -2.46 -20.48 -14.14
N TYR A 68 -2.17 -19.31 -13.57
CA TYR A 68 -2.57 -18.97 -12.20
C TYR A 68 -3.89 -18.21 -12.23
N ASP A 69 -4.84 -18.60 -11.39
CA ASP A 69 -6.13 -17.94 -11.26
C ASP A 69 -6.05 -16.71 -10.33
N SER A 70 -5.43 -16.88 -9.17
CA SER A 70 -5.28 -15.83 -8.17
C SER A 70 -3.99 -15.97 -7.35
N ILE A 71 -3.59 -14.87 -6.71
CA ILE A 71 -2.49 -14.83 -5.76
C ILE A 71 -3.02 -14.22 -4.47
N THR A 72 -2.77 -14.89 -3.36
CA THR A 72 -3.18 -14.44 -2.03
C THR A 72 -1.97 -14.25 -1.15
N ILE A 73 -1.87 -13.10 -0.50
CA ILE A 73 -0.87 -12.85 0.53
C ILE A 73 -1.34 -13.53 1.82
N THR A 74 -0.59 -14.51 2.30
CA THR A 74 -0.94 -15.27 3.50
C THR A 74 -0.43 -14.62 4.79
N ASN A 75 0.77 -14.05 4.76
CA ASN A 75 1.38 -13.39 5.92
C ASN A 75 2.46 -12.40 5.46
N ILE A 76 2.63 -11.31 6.22
CA ILE A 76 3.78 -10.41 6.11
C ILE A 76 4.54 -10.46 7.44
N THR A 77 5.76 -10.98 7.40
CA THR A 77 6.63 -11.13 8.57
C THR A 77 7.64 -10.00 8.65
N ASN A 78 8.27 -9.84 9.83
CA ASN A 78 9.31 -8.84 10.09
C ASN A 78 8.90 -7.37 9.87
N ILE A 79 7.62 -7.04 10.05
CA ILE A 79 7.17 -5.65 10.08
C ILE A 79 7.66 -5.00 11.39
N PRO A 80 8.33 -3.83 11.33
CA PRO A 80 8.74 -3.10 12.52
C PRO A 80 7.56 -2.80 13.46
N LYS A 81 7.81 -2.85 14.77
CA LYS A 81 6.79 -2.53 15.78
C LYS A 81 6.24 -1.12 15.54
N GLY A 82 4.93 -0.99 15.47
CA GLY A 82 4.23 0.29 15.23
C GLY A 82 3.85 0.54 13.77
N ILE A 83 4.26 -0.34 12.84
CA ILE A 83 3.78 -0.33 11.45
C ILE A 83 2.69 -1.38 11.29
N ASN A 84 1.58 -1.00 10.65
CA ASN A 84 0.50 -1.91 10.26
C ASN A 84 0.48 -2.07 8.74
N TYR A 85 -0.16 -3.12 8.25
CA TYR A 85 -0.36 -3.35 6.81
C TYR A 85 -1.83 -3.59 6.49
N ILE A 86 -2.23 -3.21 5.28
CA ILE A 86 -3.54 -3.49 4.71
C ILE A 86 -3.29 -4.04 3.31
N CYS A 87 -3.88 -5.20 3.00
CA CYS A 87 -3.82 -5.82 1.69
C CYS A 87 -5.13 -5.57 0.95
N ASN A 88 -5.06 -4.86 -0.18
CA ASN A 88 -6.18 -4.75 -1.12
C ASN A 88 -5.95 -5.72 -2.28
N THR A 89 -6.86 -6.67 -2.45
CA THR A 89 -6.87 -7.67 -3.53
C THR A 89 -7.76 -7.23 -4.69
#